data_AF-A0A9C7UTD0-F1
#
_entry.id   AF-A0A9C7UTD0-F1
#
_cell.length_a   1.000
_cell.length_b   1.000
_cell.length_c   1.000
_cell.angle_alpha   90.00
_cell.angle_beta   90.00
_cell.angle_gamma   90.00
#
_symmetry.space_group_name_H-M   'P 1'
#
loop_
_entity.id
_entity.type
_entity.pdbx_description
1 polymer ?
#
loop_
_entity_poly.entity_id
_entity_poly.type
_entity_poly.pdbx_seq_one_letter_code
_entity_poly.pdbx_strand_id
1 'polypeptide(L)'
;MKSEQLKAIFRQSLQRIATHKDWNQPSCIILSGGLDTCIVAEEGCEILSLKGAITTIATCTATDEPWASQVAKKTGLEHHIVKTDPSKLLVLLPELIRILKSFDPMELRNSLATFAALKQASSLGFRSCVTGDGADEIFGGYSFTHQLSEQDFVQHRNAMIANMHFSSFPMGRSLGLSVFSPYLDPFMIELARSLTKKENIGDRWINGQHQIFGKLLLRETFADVTSCWRRKDPIEVGSGTTVLGNGYFEQLVDNQSFSQQVDEIWKQDGVYIRDKEHLWYYRIFEEERRNKRFIPLPRKGQIACDDPCPYCGYQLSPQMQTFCTTCGAYDRNLRSQLVNRP
;
A
#
# COMPACT_ATOMS: atom_id res chain seq x y z
N MET A 1 11.85 -28.29 6.15
CA MET A 1 12.83 -27.44 6.88
C MET A 1 12.49 -25.96 6.76
N LYS A 2 12.44 -25.35 5.56
CA LYS A 2 12.14 -23.91 5.42
C LYS A 2 10.72 -23.50 5.86
N SER A 3 9.69 -24.32 5.62
CA SER A 3 8.33 -24.04 6.10
C SER A 3 8.23 -23.99 7.62
N GLU A 4 8.82 -24.97 8.31
CA GLU A 4 8.88 -24.98 9.78
C GLU A 4 9.64 -23.77 10.33
N GLN A 5 10.77 -23.43 9.70
CA GLN A 5 11.53 -22.24 10.06
C GLN A 5 10.69 -20.96 9.85
N LEU A 6 10.00 -20.83 8.72
CA LEU A 6 9.13 -19.69 8.42
C LEU A 6 8.03 -19.57 9.47
N LYS A 7 7.34 -20.67 9.77
CA LYS A 7 6.25 -20.70 10.74
C LYS A 7 6.73 -20.31 12.14
N ALA A 8 7.88 -20.81 12.56
CA ALA A 8 8.51 -20.45 13.83
C ALA A 8 8.87 -18.96 13.87
N ILE A 9 9.52 -18.43 12.84
CA ILE A 9 9.89 -17.01 12.76
C ILE A 9 8.62 -16.14 12.77
N PHE A 10 7.61 -16.49 11.99
CA PHE A 10 6.36 -15.72 11.92
C PHE A 10 5.66 -15.64 13.28
N ARG A 11 5.53 -16.77 14.00
CA ARG A 11 4.94 -16.79 15.35
C ARG A 11 5.77 -15.99 16.35
N GLN A 12 7.10 -16.05 16.27
CA GLN A 12 7.96 -15.22 17.09
C GLN A 12 7.83 -13.72 16.76
N SER A 13 7.65 -13.35 15.48
CA SER A 13 7.36 -11.97 15.08
C SER A 13 6.05 -11.48 15.71
N LEU A 14 5.00 -12.29 15.68
CA LEU A 14 3.73 -11.98 16.34
C LEU A 14 3.89 -11.82 17.86
N GLN A 15 4.67 -12.69 18.51
CA GLN A 15 4.98 -12.56 19.95
C GLN A 15 5.76 -11.28 20.26
N ARG A 16 6.75 -10.93 19.43
CA ARG A 16 7.51 -9.67 19.58
C ARG A 16 6.59 -8.46 19.45
N ILE A 17 5.66 -8.47 18.49
CA ILE A 17 4.61 -7.43 18.38
C ILE A 17 3.77 -7.38 19.65
N ALA A 18 3.27 -8.53 20.14
CA ALA A 18 2.43 -8.59 21.33
C ALA A 18 3.10 -8.02 22.59
N THR A 19 4.43 -8.13 22.69
CA THR A 19 5.24 -7.59 23.80
C THR A 19 5.84 -6.21 23.52
N HIS A 20 5.61 -5.63 22.35
CA HIS A 20 6.19 -4.35 21.98
C HIS A 20 5.60 -3.23 22.86
N LYS A 21 6.43 -2.29 23.31
CA LYS A 21 5.99 -1.19 24.21
C LYS A 21 4.84 -0.33 23.65
N ASP A 22 4.77 -0.23 22.33
CA ASP A 22 3.75 0.56 21.63
C ASP A 22 2.53 -0.29 21.20
N TRP A 23 2.53 -1.60 21.47
CA TRP A 23 1.37 -2.47 21.28
C TRP A 23 0.38 -2.30 22.43
N ASN A 24 -0.76 -1.71 22.14
CA ASN A 24 -1.77 -1.31 23.11
C ASN A 24 -3.13 -1.92 22.79
N GLN A 25 -3.85 -2.30 23.84
CA GLN A 25 -5.21 -2.83 23.74
C GLN A 25 -6.26 -1.69 23.82
N PRO A 26 -7.45 -1.87 23.21
CA PRO A 26 -7.80 -2.98 22.32
C PRO A 26 -7.06 -2.88 20.97
N SER A 27 -6.77 -4.02 20.35
CA SER A 27 -6.08 -4.11 19.06
C SER A 27 -6.94 -4.73 17.96
N CYS A 28 -6.65 -4.42 16.70
CA CYS A 28 -7.38 -4.92 15.54
C CYS A 28 -6.47 -5.32 14.37
N ILE A 29 -7.04 -5.90 13.33
CA ILE A 29 -6.38 -6.10 12.03
C ILE A 29 -7.08 -5.30 10.94
N ILE A 30 -6.30 -4.68 10.05
CA ILE A 30 -6.81 -4.17 8.78
C ILE A 30 -6.84 -5.33 7.80
N LEU A 31 -8.04 -5.85 7.53
CA LEU A 31 -8.26 -7.15 6.88
C LEU A 31 -8.80 -6.98 5.46
N SER A 32 -7.99 -7.30 4.45
CA SER A 32 -8.41 -7.35 3.04
C SER A 32 -8.96 -8.72 2.64
N GLY A 33 -8.73 -9.75 3.45
CA GLY A 33 -8.99 -11.12 3.04
C GLY A 33 -8.01 -11.63 1.95
N GLY A 34 -6.96 -10.87 1.64
CA GLY A 34 -5.81 -11.35 0.86
C GLY A 34 -4.92 -12.26 1.71
N LEU A 35 -4.08 -13.08 1.04
CA LEU A 35 -3.20 -14.08 1.67
C LEU A 35 -2.52 -13.56 2.94
N ASP A 36 -1.91 -12.38 2.85
CA ASP A 36 -1.03 -11.84 3.89
C ASP A 36 -1.83 -11.52 5.16
N THR A 37 -2.92 -10.76 5.01
CA THR A 37 -3.78 -10.43 6.15
C THR A 37 -4.54 -11.65 6.69
N CYS A 38 -4.82 -12.65 5.87
CA CYS A 38 -5.43 -13.91 6.34
C CYS A 38 -4.47 -14.72 7.20
N ILE A 39 -3.19 -14.84 6.79
CA ILE A 39 -2.17 -15.49 7.62
C ILE A 39 -2.03 -14.75 8.96
N VAL A 40 -1.95 -13.41 8.94
CA VAL A 40 -1.85 -12.61 10.16
C VAL A 40 -3.07 -12.79 11.06
N ALA A 41 -4.29 -12.76 10.51
CA ALA A 41 -5.51 -12.94 11.29
C ALA A 41 -5.58 -14.35 11.89
N GLU A 42 -5.40 -15.39 11.09
CA GLU A 42 -5.66 -16.77 11.50
C GLU A 42 -4.58 -17.34 12.41
N GLU A 43 -3.31 -16.97 12.22
CA GLU A 43 -2.22 -17.40 13.13
C GLU A 43 -2.01 -16.41 14.29
N GLY A 44 -2.41 -15.15 14.12
CA GLY A 44 -2.10 -14.07 15.07
C GLY A 44 -3.25 -13.69 16.00
N CYS A 45 -4.50 -14.07 15.74
CA CYS A 45 -5.66 -13.65 16.53
C CYS A 45 -5.44 -13.84 18.04
N GLU A 46 -5.08 -15.07 18.45
CA GLU A 46 -4.85 -15.39 19.86
C GLU A 46 -3.57 -14.74 20.41
N ILE A 47 -2.45 -14.85 19.68
CA ILE A 47 -1.14 -14.35 20.11
C ILE A 47 -1.17 -12.83 20.35
N LEU A 48 -1.82 -12.09 19.46
CA LEU A 48 -1.94 -10.63 19.51
C LEU A 48 -3.15 -10.16 20.34
N SER A 49 -4.01 -11.10 20.77
CA SER A 49 -5.29 -10.82 21.44
C SER A 49 -6.16 -9.83 20.64
N LEU A 50 -6.25 -10.03 19.32
CA LEU A 50 -7.02 -9.16 18.43
C LEU A 50 -8.50 -9.16 18.84
N LYS A 51 -9.13 -7.98 18.76
CA LYS A 51 -10.54 -7.77 19.14
C LYS A 51 -11.44 -7.45 17.96
N GLY A 52 -10.90 -6.91 16.88
CA GLY A 52 -11.67 -6.62 15.67
C GLY A 52 -10.89 -6.79 14.38
N ALA A 53 -11.64 -6.96 13.30
CA ALA A 53 -11.15 -6.91 11.93
C ALA A 53 -11.87 -5.78 11.18
N ILE A 54 -11.15 -5.01 10.39
CA ILE A 54 -11.72 -3.85 9.68
C ILE A 54 -11.43 -3.97 8.19
N THR A 55 -12.47 -3.86 7.37
CA THR A 55 -12.38 -4.00 5.91
C THR A 55 -13.08 -2.81 5.24
N THR A 56 -12.44 -2.19 4.26
CA THR A 56 -13.03 -1.08 3.48
C THR A 56 -13.60 -1.58 2.16
N ILE A 57 -14.83 -1.17 1.85
CA ILE A 57 -15.53 -1.49 0.60
C ILE A 57 -16.08 -0.20 0.00
N ALA A 58 -15.48 0.24 -1.10
CA ALA A 58 -15.81 1.50 -1.78
C ALA A 58 -16.85 1.35 -2.91
N THR A 59 -16.95 0.16 -3.50
CA THR A 59 -17.89 -0.10 -4.60
C THR A 59 -18.36 -1.55 -4.56
N CYS A 60 -19.39 -1.87 -5.32
CA CYS A 60 -19.87 -3.25 -5.49
C CYS A 60 -18.88 -4.16 -6.26
N THR A 61 -17.81 -3.60 -6.85
CA THR A 61 -16.78 -4.37 -7.56
C THR A 61 -15.66 -4.83 -6.63
N ALA A 62 -15.67 -4.42 -5.37
CA ALA A 62 -14.71 -4.83 -4.36
C ALA A 62 -14.75 -6.35 -4.15
N THR A 63 -13.58 -6.99 -4.10
CA THR A 63 -13.46 -8.45 -3.99
C THR A 63 -13.05 -8.92 -2.59
N ASP A 64 -12.74 -7.99 -1.68
CA ASP A 64 -12.20 -8.30 -0.35
C ASP A 64 -13.22 -8.85 0.65
N GLU A 65 -14.44 -8.30 0.66
CA GLU A 65 -15.46 -8.59 1.68
C GLU A 65 -15.75 -10.09 1.87
N PRO A 66 -15.97 -10.91 0.82
CA PRO A 66 -16.30 -12.32 1.02
C PRO A 66 -15.20 -13.08 1.78
N TRP A 67 -13.94 -12.83 1.45
CA TRP A 67 -12.79 -13.46 2.08
C TRP A 67 -12.58 -12.93 3.50
N ALA A 68 -12.63 -11.61 3.67
CA ALA A 68 -12.47 -10.98 4.98
C ALA A 68 -13.56 -11.43 5.98
N SER A 69 -14.81 -11.53 5.52
CA SER A 69 -15.94 -12.00 6.34
C SER A 69 -15.77 -13.45 6.77
N GLN A 70 -15.28 -14.31 5.87
CA GLN A 70 -15.00 -15.71 6.20
C GLN A 70 -13.89 -15.84 7.25
N VAL A 71 -12.82 -15.04 7.11
CA VAL A 71 -11.69 -15.02 8.06
C VAL A 71 -12.13 -14.49 9.42
N ALA A 72 -12.89 -13.39 9.46
CA ALA A 72 -13.38 -12.83 10.72
C ALA A 72 -14.30 -13.82 11.44
N LYS A 73 -15.18 -14.51 10.70
CA LYS A 73 -16.01 -15.60 11.25
C LYS A 73 -15.16 -16.76 11.78
N LYS A 74 -14.14 -17.19 11.02
CA LYS A 74 -13.25 -18.31 11.40
C LYS A 74 -12.45 -18.00 12.68
N THR A 75 -12.04 -16.74 12.84
CA THR A 75 -11.21 -16.27 13.97
C THR A 75 -12.02 -15.75 15.15
N GLY A 76 -13.34 -15.59 15.00
CA GLY A 76 -14.22 -15.03 16.03
C GLY A 76 -14.04 -13.52 16.25
N LEU A 77 -13.40 -12.81 15.31
CA LEU A 77 -13.21 -11.36 15.39
C LEU A 77 -14.50 -10.61 15.08
N GLU A 78 -14.74 -9.52 15.81
CA GLU A 78 -15.79 -8.57 15.42
C GLU A 78 -15.42 -7.91 14.10
N HIS A 79 -16.24 -8.13 13.07
CA HIS A 79 -15.95 -7.64 11.72
C HIS A 79 -16.66 -6.32 11.46
N HIS A 80 -15.89 -5.26 11.28
CA HIS A 80 -16.38 -3.94 10.93
C HIS A 80 -16.14 -3.66 9.45
N ILE A 81 -17.22 -3.55 8.68
CA ILE A 81 -17.15 -3.19 7.26
C ILE A 81 -17.37 -1.69 7.10
N VAL A 82 -16.34 -1.00 6.60
CA VAL A 82 -16.41 0.42 6.23
C VAL A 82 -16.98 0.52 4.82
N LYS A 83 -18.31 0.65 4.74
CA LYS A 83 -19.02 0.91 3.48
C LYS A 83 -18.84 2.38 3.10
N THR A 84 -18.11 2.63 2.01
CA THR A 84 -17.80 3.97 1.50
C THR A 84 -18.14 4.07 0.01
N ASP A 85 -17.79 5.19 -0.60
CA ASP A 85 -17.88 5.44 -2.04
C ASP A 85 -16.79 6.44 -2.47
N PRO A 86 -16.52 6.60 -3.78
CA PRO A 86 -15.48 7.51 -4.25
C PRO A 86 -15.62 8.93 -3.70
N SER A 87 -16.85 9.47 -3.59
CA SER A 87 -17.06 10.83 -3.11
C SER A 87 -16.68 10.98 -1.63
N LYS A 88 -17.07 10.01 -0.79
CA LYS A 88 -16.69 9.98 0.64
C LYS A 88 -15.21 9.77 0.86
N LEU A 89 -14.56 8.96 0.02
CA LEU A 89 -13.12 8.79 0.07
C LEU A 89 -12.39 10.10 -0.26
N LEU A 90 -12.85 10.85 -1.27
CA LEU A 90 -12.22 12.12 -1.64
C LEU A 90 -12.32 13.19 -0.54
N VAL A 91 -13.28 13.10 0.38
CA VAL A 91 -13.33 13.96 1.58
C VAL A 91 -12.12 13.72 2.50
N LEU A 92 -11.53 12.52 2.50
CA LEU A 92 -10.34 12.20 3.31
C LEU A 92 -9.04 12.68 2.66
N LEU A 93 -9.09 13.03 1.38
CA LEU A 93 -7.91 13.27 0.56
C LEU A 93 -7.04 14.45 1.04
N PRO A 94 -7.57 15.61 1.48
CA PRO A 94 -6.74 16.70 1.96
C PRO A 94 -5.90 16.31 3.19
N GLU A 95 -6.48 15.54 4.12
CA GLU A 95 -5.76 15.01 5.27
C GLU A 95 -4.70 13.99 4.85
N LEU A 96 -5.05 13.09 3.92
CA LEU A 96 -4.12 12.08 3.41
C LEU A 96 -2.93 12.71 2.68
N ILE A 97 -3.17 13.72 1.85
CA ILE A 97 -2.13 14.48 1.15
C ILE A 97 -1.19 15.16 2.15
N ARG A 98 -1.73 15.71 3.26
CA ARG A 98 -0.88 16.27 4.32
C ARG A 98 0.03 15.23 4.97
N ILE A 99 -0.49 14.02 5.21
CA ILE A 99 0.25 12.93 5.85
C ILE A 99 1.34 12.39 4.92
N LEU A 100 0.99 12.11 3.65
CA LEU A 100 1.89 11.44 2.70
C LEU A 100 2.75 12.41 1.90
N LYS A 101 2.40 13.69 1.90
CA LYS A 101 3.07 14.75 1.12
C LYS A 101 3.19 14.39 -0.36
N SER A 102 2.11 13.84 -0.90
CA SER A 102 2.06 13.28 -2.24
C SER A 102 0.74 13.62 -2.91
N PHE A 103 0.80 13.81 -4.22
CA PHE A 103 -0.30 13.84 -5.18
C PHE A 103 -0.17 12.72 -6.23
N ASP A 104 0.60 11.66 -5.92
CA ASP A 104 0.67 10.44 -6.72
C ASP A 104 -0.70 9.73 -6.74
N PRO A 105 -1.34 9.59 -7.91
CA PRO A 105 -2.63 8.93 -7.99
C PRO A 105 -2.65 7.47 -7.52
N MET A 106 -1.61 6.69 -7.79
CA MET A 106 -1.58 5.28 -7.41
C MET A 106 -1.47 5.14 -5.89
N GLU A 107 -0.53 5.87 -5.27
CA GLU A 107 -0.33 5.88 -3.83
C GLU A 107 -1.59 6.34 -3.09
N LEU A 108 -2.24 7.41 -3.58
CA LEU A 108 -3.43 7.98 -2.94
C LEU A 108 -4.65 7.05 -3.07
N ARG A 109 -4.89 6.41 -4.21
CA ARG A 109 -6.01 5.44 -4.36
C ARG A 109 -5.90 4.26 -3.40
N ASN A 110 -4.69 3.73 -3.23
CA ASN A 110 -4.42 2.62 -2.33
C ASN A 110 -4.54 3.06 -0.87
N SER A 111 -3.97 4.21 -0.56
CA SER A 111 -3.95 4.75 0.80
C SER A 111 -5.32 5.22 1.26
N LEU A 112 -6.21 5.70 0.39
CA LEU A 112 -7.57 6.11 0.75
C LEU A 112 -8.38 4.99 1.41
N ALA A 113 -8.33 3.78 0.85
CA ALA A 113 -9.05 2.62 1.39
C ALA A 113 -8.51 2.20 2.76
N THR A 114 -7.17 2.12 2.88
CA THR A 114 -6.50 1.81 4.15
C THR A 114 -6.71 2.90 5.18
N PHE A 115 -6.72 4.17 4.79
CA PHE A 115 -6.94 5.30 5.67
C PHE A 115 -8.35 5.30 6.25
N ALA A 116 -9.36 4.98 5.43
CA ALA A 116 -10.73 4.83 5.90
C ALA A 116 -10.83 3.71 6.96
N ALA A 117 -10.15 2.58 6.77
CA ALA A 117 -10.10 1.50 7.75
C ALA A 117 -9.40 1.93 9.04
N LEU A 118 -8.27 2.65 8.96
CA LEU A 118 -7.56 3.16 10.13
C LEU A 118 -8.38 4.23 10.89
N LYS A 119 -9.10 5.12 10.20
CA LYS A 119 -10.01 6.08 10.84
C LYS A 119 -11.13 5.37 11.57
N GLN A 120 -11.71 4.33 10.95
CA GLN A 120 -12.70 3.49 11.63
C GLN A 120 -12.10 2.83 12.87
N ALA A 121 -10.87 2.29 12.76
CA ALA A 121 -10.19 1.65 13.88
C ALA A 121 -10.03 2.59 15.08
N SER A 122 -9.53 3.79 14.82
CA SER A 122 -9.36 4.84 15.84
C SER A 122 -10.72 5.23 16.45
N SER A 123 -11.76 5.38 15.63
CA SER A 123 -13.12 5.74 16.10
C SER A 123 -13.77 4.68 17.00
N LEU A 124 -13.43 3.40 16.80
CA LEU A 124 -13.88 2.27 17.61
C LEU A 124 -13.07 2.10 18.90
N GLY A 125 -12.06 2.96 19.12
CA GLY A 125 -11.24 2.95 20.33
C GLY A 125 -10.05 1.99 20.28
N PHE A 126 -9.75 1.38 19.13
CA PHE A 126 -8.52 0.60 18.97
C PHE A 126 -7.29 1.51 19.14
N ARG A 127 -6.22 0.95 19.71
CA ARG A 127 -4.95 1.66 19.95
C ARG A 127 -3.79 1.09 19.15
N SER A 128 -3.93 -0.13 18.64
CA SER A 128 -2.94 -0.76 17.78
C SER A 128 -3.62 -1.59 16.70
N CYS A 129 -2.97 -1.67 15.55
CA CYS A 129 -3.42 -2.52 14.46
C CYS A 129 -2.27 -3.24 13.77
N VAL A 130 -2.58 -4.41 13.23
CA VAL A 130 -1.69 -5.15 12.33
C VAL A 130 -2.16 -5.07 10.88
N THR A 131 -1.21 -5.03 9.96
CA THR A 131 -1.41 -5.07 8.50
C THR A 131 -0.61 -6.23 7.87
N GLY A 132 -0.81 -6.45 6.57
CA GLY A 132 -0.02 -7.39 5.76
C GLY A 132 1.16 -6.77 5.02
N ASP A 133 1.55 -5.54 5.37
CA ASP A 133 2.57 -4.77 4.63
C ASP A 133 3.93 -5.50 4.60
N GLY A 134 4.63 -5.49 3.47
CA GLY A 134 5.95 -6.13 3.33
C GLY A 134 5.92 -7.55 2.78
N ALA A 135 4.78 -8.25 2.86
CA ALA A 135 4.72 -9.63 2.39
C ALA A 135 4.97 -9.75 0.87
N ASP A 136 4.39 -8.86 0.07
CA ASP A 136 4.57 -8.87 -1.39
C ASP A 136 6.02 -8.51 -1.77
N GLU A 137 6.63 -7.55 -1.07
CA GLU A 137 8.01 -7.09 -1.27
C GLU A 137 9.04 -8.19 -1.05
N ILE A 138 8.90 -8.93 0.06
CA ILE A 138 9.94 -9.86 0.50
C ILE A 138 9.72 -11.29 -0.02
N PHE A 139 8.48 -11.66 -0.35
CA PHE A 139 8.13 -13.00 -0.86
C PHE A 139 7.72 -13.02 -2.35
N GLY A 140 7.95 -11.93 -3.10
CA GLY A 140 7.73 -11.90 -4.54
C GLY A 140 6.25 -12.01 -4.92
N GLY A 141 5.39 -11.21 -4.30
CA GLY A 141 3.94 -11.28 -4.52
C GLY A 141 3.43 -10.57 -5.78
N TYR A 142 4.25 -9.73 -6.40
CA TYR A 142 3.88 -8.98 -7.61
C TYR A 142 4.02 -9.82 -8.88
N SER A 143 3.02 -9.77 -9.76
CA SER A 143 2.96 -10.60 -10.97
C SER A 143 4.13 -10.38 -11.94
N PHE A 144 4.70 -9.17 -12.00
CA PHE A 144 5.87 -8.90 -12.84
C PHE A 144 7.11 -9.68 -12.39
N THR A 145 7.20 -10.07 -11.12
CA THR A 145 8.33 -10.86 -10.59
C THR A 145 8.37 -12.28 -11.16
N HIS A 146 7.26 -12.78 -11.70
CA HIS A 146 7.15 -14.11 -12.28
C HIS A 146 8.09 -14.30 -13.47
N GLN A 147 8.35 -13.22 -14.23
CA GLN A 147 9.14 -13.26 -15.46
C GLN A 147 10.63 -12.96 -15.24
N LEU A 148 11.03 -12.56 -14.02
CA LEU A 148 12.42 -12.23 -13.72
C LEU A 148 13.33 -13.46 -13.74
N SER A 149 14.61 -13.31 -14.09
CA SER A 149 15.59 -14.35 -13.82
C SER A 149 15.79 -14.56 -12.30
N GLU A 150 16.44 -15.63 -11.87
CA GLU A 150 16.79 -15.83 -10.46
C GLU A 150 17.61 -14.64 -9.92
N GLN A 151 18.60 -14.19 -10.69
CA GLN A 151 19.45 -13.05 -10.32
C GLN A 151 18.65 -11.75 -10.22
N ASP A 152 17.81 -11.45 -11.21
CA ASP A 152 16.99 -10.23 -11.22
C ASP A 152 15.96 -10.26 -10.10
N PHE A 153 15.39 -11.42 -9.79
CA PHE A 153 14.45 -11.58 -8.67
C PHE A 153 15.12 -11.24 -7.33
N VAL A 154 16.31 -11.80 -7.07
CA VAL A 154 17.07 -11.51 -5.84
C VAL A 154 17.47 -10.05 -5.77
N GLN A 155 17.97 -9.46 -6.87
CA GLN A 155 18.33 -8.05 -6.94
C GLN A 155 17.10 -7.14 -6.69
N HIS A 156 15.98 -7.43 -7.36
CA HIS A 156 14.74 -6.70 -7.18
C HIS A 156 14.23 -6.78 -5.74
N ARG A 157 14.16 -7.98 -5.15
CA ARG A 157 13.76 -8.16 -3.74
C ARG A 157 14.64 -7.36 -2.79
N ASN A 158 15.96 -7.41 -2.97
CA ASN A 158 16.90 -6.67 -2.12
C ASN A 158 16.71 -5.15 -2.27
N ALA A 159 16.44 -4.67 -3.48
CA ALA A 159 16.10 -3.27 -3.73
C ALA A 159 14.77 -2.88 -3.07
N MET A 160 13.74 -3.73 -3.13
CA MET A 160 12.47 -3.50 -2.43
C MET A 160 12.69 -3.45 -0.92
N ILE A 161 13.40 -4.40 -0.32
CA ILE A 161 13.69 -4.41 1.12
C ILE A 161 14.44 -3.13 1.56
N ALA A 162 15.36 -2.64 0.73
CA ALA A 162 16.15 -1.45 1.06
C ALA A 162 15.34 -0.14 0.99
N ASN A 163 14.27 -0.10 0.19
CA ASN A 163 13.55 1.14 -0.14
C ASN A 163 12.05 1.11 0.23
N MET A 164 11.52 -0.02 0.69
CA MET A 164 10.10 -0.17 1.00
C MET A 164 9.66 0.82 2.09
N HIS A 165 8.56 1.50 1.82
CA HIS A 165 7.87 2.34 2.77
C HIS A 165 6.37 2.07 2.63
N PHE A 166 5.63 2.12 3.73
CA PHE A 166 4.19 1.86 3.71
C PHE A 166 3.46 3.03 4.32
N SER A 167 2.43 3.52 3.63
CA SER A 167 1.60 4.64 4.08
C SER A 167 0.82 4.33 5.35
N SER A 168 0.58 3.05 5.65
CA SER A 168 -0.13 2.60 6.86
C SER A 168 0.49 3.17 8.15
N PHE A 169 1.81 3.22 8.26
CA PHE A 169 2.51 3.72 9.45
C PHE A 169 2.31 5.22 9.72
N PRO A 170 2.62 6.15 8.79
CA PRO A 170 2.36 7.57 9.01
C PRO A 170 0.86 7.88 9.15
N MET A 171 -0.01 7.17 8.43
CA MET A 171 -1.46 7.30 8.58
C MET A 171 -1.91 6.89 9.99
N GLY A 172 -1.51 5.72 10.48
CA GLY A 172 -1.86 5.27 11.82
C GLY A 172 -1.34 6.23 12.89
N ARG A 173 -0.08 6.68 12.78
CA ARG A 173 0.50 7.68 13.70
C ARG A 173 -0.33 8.96 13.75
N SER A 174 -0.78 9.47 12.60
CA SER A 174 -1.62 10.69 12.54
C SER A 174 -2.96 10.53 13.28
N LEU A 175 -3.43 9.29 13.44
CA LEU A 175 -4.69 8.93 14.10
C LEU A 175 -4.50 8.41 15.54
N GLY A 176 -3.27 8.47 16.08
CA GLY A 176 -2.94 7.93 17.40
C GLY A 176 -2.97 6.40 17.47
N LEU A 177 -2.76 5.70 16.35
CA LEU A 177 -2.68 4.25 16.25
C LEU A 177 -1.24 3.79 16.03
N SER A 178 -0.81 2.79 16.78
CA SER A 178 0.42 2.05 16.48
C SER A 178 0.15 0.97 15.44
N VAL A 179 0.84 1.02 14.31
CA VAL A 179 0.69 0.05 13.21
C VAL A 179 1.90 -0.88 13.19
N PHE A 180 1.65 -2.17 12.97
CA PHE A 180 2.68 -3.20 12.89
C PHE A 180 2.45 -4.13 11.70
N SER A 181 3.52 -4.71 11.18
CA SER A 181 3.43 -5.85 10.26
C SER A 181 4.48 -6.91 10.67
N PRO A 182 4.10 -8.18 10.85
CA PRO A 182 5.04 -9.25 11.19
C PRO A 182 6.01 -9.57 10.05
N TYR A 183 5.71 -9.14 8.82
CA TYR A 183 6.57 -9.36 7.65
C TYR A 183 7.79 -8.43 7.64
N LEU A 184 7.72 -7.30 8.35
CA LEU A 184 8.84 -6.35 8.47
C LEU A 184 9.80 -6.69 9.62
N ASP A 185 9.55 -7.80 10.31
CA ASP A 185 10.45 -8.30 11.34
C ASP A 185 11.84 -8.62 10.75
N PRO A 186 12.95 -8.19 11.36
CA PRO A 186 14.28 -8.42 10.82
C PRO A 186 14.60 -9.90 10.54
N PHE A 187 14.13 -10.83 11.38
CA PHE A 187 14.34 -12.26 11.15
C PHE A 187 13.54 -12.79 9.97
N MET A 188 12.35 -12.22 9.72
CA MET A 188 11.55 -12.53 8.53
C MET A 188 12.24 -12.01 7.25
N ILE A 189 12.78 -10.79 7.30
CA ILE A 189 13.53 -10.20 6.19
C ILE A 189 14.79 -11.01 5.88
N GLU A 190 15.54 -11.44 6.90
CA GLU A 190 16.73 -12.29 6.71
C GLU A 190 16.38 -13.66 6.12
N LEU A 191 15.29 -14.28 6.59
CA LEU A 191 14.78 -15.51 5.96
C LEU A 191 14.48 -15.26 4.48
N ALA A 192 13.72 -14.20 4.17
CA ALA A 192 13.34 -13.87 2.81
C ALA A 192 14.55 -13.65 1.90
N ARG A 193 15.61 -12.97 2.39
CA ARG A 193 16.87 -12.77 1.66
C ARG A 193 17.56 -14.09 1.27
N SER A 194 17.40 -15.14 2.08
CA SER A 194 17.97 -16.48 1.81
C SER A 194 17.18 -17.31 0.79
N LEU A 195 15.99 -16.86 0.38
CA LEU A 195 15.12 -17.62 -0.52
C LEU A 195 15.48 -17.41 -1.99
N THR A 196 15.34 -18.46 -2.77
CA THR A 196 15.45 -18.43 -4.24
C THR A 196 14.14 -18.02 -4.89
N LYS A 197 14.15 -17.69 -6.19
CA LYS A 197 12.92 -17.40 -6.96
C LYS A 197 11.97 -18.59 -6.92
N LYS A 198 12.46 -19.82 -7.14
CA LYS A 198 11.64 -21.05 -7.14
C LYS A 198 10.94 -21.36 -5.81
N GLU A 199 11.44 -20.80 -4.70
CA GLU A 199 10.80 -20.94 -3.38
C GLU A 199 9.72 -19.88 -3.16
N ASN A 200 9.76 -18.78 -3.92
CA ASN A 200 8.79 -17.69 -3.84
C ASN A 200 7.74 -17.74 -4.95
N ILE A 201 8.08 -18.32 -6.10
CA ILE A 201 7.25 -18.29 -7.30
C ILE A 201 7.14 -19.71 -7.84
N GLY A 202 5.90 -20.18 -8.01
CA GLY A 202 5.63 -21.49 -8.60
C GLY A 202 4.28 -21.53 -9.31
N ASP A 203 4.15 -22.49 -10.21
CA ASP A 203 2.91 -22.81 -10.89
C ASP A 203 2.04 -23.78 -10.07
N ARG A 204 0.73 -23.61 -10.15
CA ARG A 204 -0.27 -24.49 -9.55
C ARG A 204 -1.50 -24.57 -10.45
N TRP A 205 -2.15 -25.72 -10.41
CA TRP A 205 -3.48 -25.91 -10.97
C TRP A 205 -4.52 -25.74 -9.86
N ILE A 206 -5.38 -24.73 -9.99
CA ILE A 206 -6.46 -24.44 -9.05
C ILE A 206 -7.76 -24.46 -9.85
N ASN A 207 -8.71 -25.31 -9.46
CA ASN A 207 -10.01 -25.46 -10.13
C ASN A 207 -9.89 -25.68 -11.66
N GLY A 208 -8.92 -26.49 -12.08
CA GLY A 208 -8.66 -26.77 -13.49
C GLY A 208 -7.99 -25.64 -14.27
N GLN A 209 -7.59 -24.55 -13.62
CA GLN A 209 -6.88 -23.43 -14.24
C GLN A 209 -5.42 -23.38 -13.78
N HIS A 210 -4.51 -23.36 -14.73
CA HIS A 210 -3.08 -23.14 -14.49
C HIS A 210 -2.82 -21.67 -14.15
N GLN A 211 -2.16 -21.43 -13.01
CA GLN A 211 -1.82 -20.11 -12.52
C GLN A 211 -0.41 -20.10 -11.94
N ILE A 212 0.30 -18.98 -12.10
CA ILE A 212 1.57 -18.74 -11.42
C ILE A 212 1.29 -17.90 -10.19
N PHE A 213 1.80 -18.36 -9.05
CA PHE A 213 1.64 -17.69 -7.77
C PHE A 213 2.99 -17.21 -7.25
N GLY A 214 3.04 -15.93 -6.87
CA GLY A 214 4.01 -15.42 -5.91
C GLY A 214 3.70 -15.88 -4.48
N LYS A 215 4.65 -15.66 -3.57
CA LYS A 215 4.57 -16.04 -2.15
C LYS A 215 4.37 -17.54 -1.92
N LEU A 216 4.93 -18.39 -2.79
CA LEU A 216 4.74 -19.84 -2.77
C LEU A 216 5.04 -20.45 -1.40
N LEU A 217 6.22 -20.16 -0.82
CA LEU A 217 6.56 -20.66 0.51
C LEU A 217 5.55 -20.26 1.60
N LEU A 218 4.98 -19.04 1.54
CA LEU A 218 3.93 -18.63 2.49
C LEU A 218 2.66 -19.45 2.31
N ARG A 219 2.21 -19.63 1.06
CA ARG A 219 1.01 -20.42 0.74
C ARG A 219 1.16 -21.87 1.19
N GLU A 220 2.33 -22.47 0.95
CA GLU A 220 2.58 -23.86 1.33
C GLU A 220 2.77 -24.04 2.84
N THR A 221 3.35 -23.06 3.53
CA THR A 221 3.54 -23.11 4.99
C THR A 221 2.22 -22.94 5.74
N PHE A 222 1.33 -22.10 5.22
CA PHE A 222 0.02 -21.79 5.80
C PHE A 222 -1.11 -22.31 4.90
N ALA A 223 -1.04 -23.57 4.51
CA ALA A 223 -1.95 -24.15 3.51
C ALA A 223 -3.43 -24.09 3.89
N ASP A 224 -3.74 -24.04 5.19
CA ASP A 224 -5.11 -24.06 5.73
C ASP A 224 -5.76 -22.67 5.86
N VAL A 225 -5.04 -21.59 5.53
CA VAL A 225 -5.61 -20.24 5.61
C VAL A 225 -6.64 -20.03 4.51
N THR A 226 -7.68 -19.26 4.85
CA THR A 226 -8.88 -19.13 4.02
C THR A 226 -8.55 -18.76 2.58
N SER A 227 -7.68 -17.76 2.38
CA SER A 227 -7.33 -17.25 1.05
C SER A 227 -6.01 -17.82 0.49
N CYS A 228 -5.60 -19.03 0.91
CA CYS A 228 -4.30 -19.62 0.59
C CYS A 228 -3.96 -19.56 -0.91
N TRP A 229 -4.91 -19.89 -1.78
CA TRP A 229 -4.74 -19.87 -3.25
C TRP A 229 -5.56 -18.77 -3.93
N ARG A 230 -5.97 -17.73 -3.19
CA ARG A 230 -6.58 -16.53 -3.79
C ARG A 230 -5.54 -15.82 -4.65
N ARG A 231 -5.93 -15.40 -5.86
CA ARG A 231 -5.13 -14.50 -6.72
C ARG A 231 -4.83 -13.20 -5.98
N LYS A 232 -3.69 -12.58 -6.29
CA LYS A 232 -3.35 -11.27 -5.72
C LYS A 232 -4.21 -10.20 -6.40
N ASP A 233 -5.01 -9.50 -5.60
CA ASP A 233 -5.63 -8.25 -5.99
C ASP A 233 -4.85 -7.10 -5.32
N PRO A 234 -4.46 -6.06 -6.07
CA PRO A 234 -4.01 -4.79 -5.50
C PRO A 234 -5.09 -4.16 -4.58
N ILE A 235 -4.69 -3.28 -3.66
CA ILE A 235 -5.61 -2.71 -2.65
C ILE A 235 -6.79 -1.99 -3.32
N GLU A 236 -6.54 -1.26 -4.40
CA GLU A 236 -7.56 -0.55 -5.16
C GLU A 236 -8.57 -1.47 -5.83
N VAL A 237 -8.16 -2.68 -6.22
CA VAL A 237 -9.06 -3.69 -6.78
C VAL A 237 -9.87 -4.34 -5.65
N GLY A 238 -9.18 -4.79 -4.60
CA GLY A 238 -9.78 -5.47 -3.45
C GLY A 238 -10.84 -4.62 -2.75
N SER A 239 -10.55 -3.33 -2.55
CA SER A 239 -11.44 -2.36 -1.92
C SER A 239 -12.41 -1.65 -2.88
N GLY A 240 -12.17 -1.74 -4.20
CA GLY A 240 -13.01 -1.12 -5.23
C GLY A 240 -12.68 0.34 -5.56
N THR A 241 -11.55 0.90 -5.12
CA THR A 241 -11.12 2.27 -5.47
C THR A 241 -10.58 2.43 -6.88
N THR A 242 -10.44 1.35 -7.67
CA THR A 242 -10.02 1.40 -9.09
C THR A 242 -10.87 2.36 -9.92
N VAL A 243 -12.14 2.58 -9.57
CA VAL A 243 -13.03 3.52 -10.27
C VAL A 243 -12.50 4.95 -10.29
N LEU A 244 -11.71 5.37 -9.29
CA LEU A 244 -11.11 6.71 -9.24
C LEU A 244 -10.17 6.93 -10.44
N GLY A 245 -9.36 5.92 -10.77
CA GLY A 245 -8.46 5.97 -11.94
C GLY A 245 -9.15 5.65 -13.27
N ASN A 246 -10.36 5.10 -13.23
CA ASN A 246 -11.10 4.63 -14.41
C ASN A 246 -12.28 5.55 -14.75
N GLY A 247 -11.99 6.83 -14.98
CA GLY A 247 -12.94 7.77 -15.57
C GLY A 247 -13.81 8.55 -14.58
N TYR A 248 -13.65 8.37 -13.25
CA TYR A 248 -14.41 9.15 -12.26
C TYR A 248 -14.21 10.66 -12.45
N PHE A 249 -12.97 11.10 -12.69
CA PHE A 249 -12.64 12.52 -12.88
C PHE A 249 -13.01 13.06 -14.27
N GLU A 250 -13.30 12.21 -15.24
CA GLU A 250 -13.76 12.64 -16.58
C GLU A 250 -15.10 13.40 -16.51
N GLN A 251 -15.92 13.04 -15.53
CA GLN A 251 -17.22 13.65 -15.28
C GLN A 251 -17.13 14.93 -14.43
N LEU A 252 -16.02 15.12 -13.71
CA LEU A 252 -15.83 16.22 -12.76
C LEU A 252 -15.02 17.38 -13.35
N VAL A 253 -14.23 17.11 -14.39
CA VAL A 253 -13.37 18.10 -15.05
C VAL A 253 -13.63 18.04 -16.55
N ASP A 254 -14.14 19.13 -17.13
CA ASP A 254 -14.31 19.23 -18.58
C ASP A 254 -12.96 19.42 -19.31
N ASN A 255 -12.92 19.06 -20.59
CA ASN A 255 -11.67 19.04 -21.37
C ASN A 255 -11.08 20.45 -21.58
N GLN A 256 -11.93 21.46 -21.74
CA GLN A 256 -11.45 22.83 -21.97
C GLN A 256 -10.80 23.38 -20.71
N SER A 257 -11.45 23.23 -19.57
CA SER A 257 -10.93 23.59 -18.25
C SER A 257 -9.68 22.79 -17.88
N PHE A 258 -9.62 21.50 -18.23
CA PHE A 258 -8.42 20.69 -18.07
C PHE A 258 -7.25 21.29 -18.85
N SER A 259 -7.39 21.49 -20.17
CA SER A 259 -6.30 22.01 -21.01
C SER A 259 -5.79 23.38 -20.55
N GLN A 260 -6.71 24.29 -20.19
CA GLN A 260 -6.32 25.61 -19.68
C GLN A 260 -5.47 25.51 -18.41
N GLN A 261 -5.90 24.68 -17.45
CA GLN A 261 -5.23 24.59 -16.16
C GLN A 261 -3.88 23.87 -16.23
N VAL A 262 -3.75 22.85 -17.09
CA VAL A 262 -2.46 22.20 -17.35
C VAL A 262 -1.42 23.23 -17.83
N ASP A 263 -1.81 24.12 -18.75
CA ASP A 263 -0.94 25.19 -19.26
C ASP A 263 -0.57 26.21 -18.17
N GLU A 264 -1.52 26.61 -17.33
CA GLU A 264 -1.30 27.54 -16.22
C GLU A 264 -0.36 26.94 -15.16
N ILE A 265 -0.61 25.70 -14.75
CA ILE A 265 0.20 24.97 -13.77
C ILE A 265 1.63 24.76 -14.28
N TRP A 266 1.80 24.42 -15.57
CA TRP A 266 3.14 24.29 -16.14
C TRP A 266 3.91 25.62 -16.11
N LYS A 267 3.24 26.73 -16.46
CA LYS A 267 3.89 28.06 -16.47
C LYS A 267 4.22 28.58 -15.08
N GLN A 268 3.32 28.40 -14.12
CA GLN A 268 3.45 28.95 -12.77
C GLN A 268 4.31 28.06 -11.88
N ASP A 269 4.02 26.76 -11.90
CA ASP A 269 4.61 25.81 -10.98
C ASP A 269 5.66 24.94 -11.67
N GLY A 270 5.60 24.70 -12.98
CA GLY A 270 6.48 23.74 -13.64
C GLY A 270 6.17 22.29 -13.25
N VAL A 271 4.90 22.00 -12.95
CA VAL A 271 4.41 20.63 -12.71
C VAL A 271 3.77 20.09 -13.98
N TYR A 272 4.17 18.89 -14.37
CA TYR A 272 3.59 18.12 -15.45
C TYR A 272 2.35 17.37 -14.97
N ILE A 273 1.18 17.76 -15.46
CA ILE A 273 -0.09 17.09 -15.20
C ILE A 273 -0.37 16.08 -16.31
N ARG A 274 -0.72 14.83 -15.93
CA ARG A 274 -0.83 13.69 -16.86
C ARG A 274 -2.25 13.49 -17.36
N ASP A 275 -3.21 13.67 -16.46
CA ASP A 275 -4.61 13.35 -16.64
C ASP A 275 -5.45 14.12 -15.60
N LYS A 276 -6.78 14.00 -15.69
CA LYS A 276 -7.73 14.73 -14.82
C LYS A 276 -7.66 14.29 -13.36
N GLU A 277 -7.31 13.04 -13.08
CA GLU A 277 -7.09 12.57 -11.70
C GLU A 277 -5.86 13.24 -11.10
N HIS A 278 -4.75 13.26 -11.84
CA HIS A 278 -3.52 13.92 -11.43
C HIS A 278 -3.75 15.43 -11.21
N LEU A 279 -4.54 16.08 -12.08
CA LEU A 279 -4.95 17.47 -11.89
C LEU A 279 -5.72 17.67 -10.59
N TRP A 280 -6.72 16.82 -10.33
CA TRP A 280 -7.56 16.93 -9.13
C TRP A 280 -6.74 16.82 -7.85
N TYR A 281 -5.86 15.82 -7.76
CA TYR A 281 -5.00 15.62 -6.60
C TYR A 281 -3.97 16.75 -6.44
N TYR A 282 -3.43 17.24 -7.55
CA TYR A 282 -2.50 18.38 -7.52
C TYR A 282 -3.17 19.66 -6.99
N ARG A 283 -4.41 19.96 -7.37
CA ARG A 283 -5.13 21.14 -6.84
C ARG A 283 -5.25 21.10 -5.32
N ILE A 284 -5.66 19.95 -4.77
CA ILE A 284 -5.79 19.78 -3.32
C ILE A 284 -4.41 19.88 -2.66
N PHE A 285 -3.37 19.30 -3.27
CA PHE A 285 -2.01 19.42 -2.79
C PHE A 285 -1.52 20.87 -2.73
N GLU A 286 -1.81 21.68 -3.75
CA GLU A 286 -1.45 23.10 -3.77
C GLU A 286 -2.26 23.92 -2.75
N GLU A 287 -3.54 23.61 -2.56
CA GLU A 287 -4.37 24.21 -1.51
C GLU A 287 -3.79 23.93 -0.11
N GLU A 288 -3.47 22.67 0.18
CA GLU A 288 -2.84 22.27 1.45
C GLU A 288 -1.47 22.90 1.62
N ARG A 289 -0.68 23.03 0.54
CA ARG A 289 0.64 23.71 0.57
C ARG A 289 0.57 25.19 0.90
N ARG A 290 -0.51 25.87 0.52
CA ARG A 290 -0.73 27.27 0.89
C ARG A 290 -1.16 27.41 2.36
N ASN A 291 -1.66 26.33 2.97
CA ASN A 291 -1.99 26.28 4.39
C ASN A 291 -0.71 26.01 5.23
N LYS A 292 -0.33 26.94 6.11
CA LYS A 292 0.98 27.00 6.82
C LYS A 292 1.37 25.76 7.67
N ARG A 293 0.51 24.73 7.74
CA ARG A 293 0.74 23.48 8.48
C ARG A 293 1.32 22.35 7.61
N PHE A 294 1.34 22.50 6.28
CA PHE A 294 1.94 21.53 5.36
C PHE A 294 3.35 21.95 4.94
N ILE A 295 4.32 21.06 5.15
CA ILE A 295 5.70 21.26 4.67
C ILE A 295 5.99 20.14 3.65
N PRO A 296 5.89 20.44 2.33
CA PRO A 296 6.23 19.48 1.29
C PRO A 296 7.73 19.16 1.31
N LEU A 297 8.15 18.22 0.47
CA LEU A 297 9.58 18.03 0.20
C LEU A 297 10.20 19.31 -0.39
N PRO A 298 11.52 19.51 -0.24
CA PRO A 298 12.23 20.57 -0.93
C PRO A 298 11.99 20.51 -2.44
N ARG A 299 11.96 21.66 -3.10
CA ARG A 299 11.68 21.81 -4.52
C ARG A 299 12.82 22.54 -5.23
N LYS A 300 12.97 22.30 -6.53
CA LYS A 300 13.96 22.95 -7.41
C LYS A 300 14.10 24.45 -7.10
N GLY A 301 15.34 24.88 -6.83
CA GLY A 301 15.66 26.25 -6.45
C GLY A 301 15.72 26.51 -4.94
N GLN A 302 15.30 25.55 -4.10
CA GLN A 302 15.48 25.61 -2.65
C GLN A 302 16.81 24.96 -2.23
N ILE A 303 17.43 25.47 -1.16
CA ILE A 303 18.75 25.04 -0.66
C ILE A 303 18.81 23.52 -0.39
N ALA A 304 17.72 22.93 0.08
CA ALA A 304 17.65 21.52 0.44
C ALA A 304 17.21 20.59 -0.72
N CYS A 305 17.20 21.08 -1.97
CA CYS A 305 16.83 20.29 -3.14
C CYS A 305 18.01 20.13 -4.11
N ASP A 306 18.63 18.94 -4.12
CA ASP A 306 19.79 18.58 -4.93
C ASP A 306 19.46 17.62 -6.09
N ASP A 307 18.37 16.86 -6.00
CA ASP A 307 17.92 15.90 -7.02
C ASP A 307 16.43 16.10 -7.32
N PRO A 308 16.03 17.20 -8.00
CA PRO A 308 14.62 17.49 -8.27
C PRO A 308 14.04 16.54 -9.33
N CYS A 309 12.83 16.05 -9.09
CA CYS A 309 12.04 15.32 -10.08
C CYS A 309 11.82 16.20 -11.32
N PRO A 310 12.06 15.71 -12.55
CA PRO A 310 11.86 16.53 -13.74
C PRO A 310 10.39 16.82 -14.05
N TYR A 311 9.46 16.07 -13.47
CA TYR A 311 8.01 16.25 -13.69
C TYR A 311 7.36 17.22 -12.71
N CYS A 312 7.83 17.32 -11.47
CA CYS A 312 7.18 18.19 -10.46
C CYS A 312 8.15 19.13 -9.73
N GLY A 313 9.46 18.94 -9.92
CA GLY A 313 10.51 19.70 -9.27
C GLY A 313 10.75 19.35 -7.81
N TYR A 314 9.96 18.46 -7.18
CA TYR A 314 10.16 18.04 -5.80
C TYR A 314 11.33 17.05 -5.69
N GLN A 315 12.04 17.13 -4.57
CA GLN A 315 13.21 16.31 -4.26
C GLN A 315 12.89 14.83 -4.40
N LEU A 316 13.75 14.13 -5.15
CA LEU A 316 13.77 12.69 -5.18
C LEU A 316 14.53 12.16 -3.96
N SER A 317 14.00 11.14 -3.30
CA SER A 317 14.67 10.46 -2.19
C SER A 317 14.15 9.03 -2.11
N PRO A 318 14.99 7.99 -2.24
CA PRO A 318 16.47 8.00 -2.34
C PRO A 318 17.05 8.09 -3.77
N GLN A 319 18.38 8.23 -3.89
CA GLN A 319 19.12 8.45 -5.15
C GLN A 319 18.93 7.37 -6.23
N MET A 320 18.47 6.16 -5.87
CA MET A 320 18.22 5.08 -6.82
C MET A 320 16.73 4.87 -7.14
N GLN A 321 15.83 5.73 -6.67
CA GLN A 321 14.41 5.57 -6.96
C GLN A 321 14.11 5.81 -8.45
N THR A 322 13.30 4.93 -9.06
CA THR A 322 12.83 5.04 -10.45
C THR A 322 11.44 5.67 -10.56
N PHE A 323 10.93 6.18 -9.43
CA PHE A 323 9.66 6.89 -9.36
C PHE A 323 9.75 8.08 -8.41
N CYS A 324 8.85 9.05 -8.58
CA CYS A 324 8.70 10.18 -7.69
C CYS A 324 7.58 9.91 -6.67
N THR A 325 7.92 9.79 -5.40
CA THR A 325 6.97 9.61 -4.29
C THR A 325 6.00 10.79 -4.12
N THR A 326 6.32 11.97 -4.65
CA THR A 326 5.46 13.16 -4.58
C THR A 326 4.41 13.23 -5.69
N CYS A 327 4.75 12.94 -6.94
CA CYS A 327 3.82 13.09 -8.07
C CYS A 327 3.48 11.79 -8.81
N GLY A 328 4.08 10.66 -8.43
CA GLY A 328 3.84 9.37 -9.08
C GLY A 328 4.46 9.23 -10.47
N ALA A 329 5.34 10.15 -10.89
CA ALA A 329 6.06 9.98 -12.14
C ALA A 329 6.97 8.74 -12.05
N TYR A 330 6.84 7.80 -12.97
CA TYR A 330 7.63 6.57 -13.04
C TYR A 330 8.34 6.48 -14.38
N ASP A 331 9.66 6.32 -14.35
CA ASP A 331 10.50 6.11 -15.53
C ASP A 331 11.81 5.42 -15.11
N ARG A 332 12.26 4.42 -15.88
CA ARG A 332 13.57 3.75 -15.63
C ARG A 332 14.73 4.74 -15.69
N ASN A 333 14.59 5.79 -16.49
CA ASN A 333 15.56 6.85 -16.73
C ASN A 333 15.09 8.19 -16.14
N LEU A 334 14.31 8.17 -15.04
CA LEU A 334 13.67 9.35 -14.45
C LEU A 334 14.60 10.57 -14.33
N ARG A 335 15.88 10.37 -13.97
CA ARG A 335 16.84 11.48 -13.76
C ARG A 335 17.44 12.06 -15.04
N SER A 336 17.40 11.34 -16.15
CA SER A 336 17.92 11.81 -17.45
C SER A 336 16.82 12.35 -18.36
N GLN A 337 15.57 12.41 -17.89
CA GLN A 337 14.45 12.89 -18.69
C GLN A 337 14.45 14.42 -18.80
N LEU A 338 14.39 14.90 -20.04
CA LEU A 338 14.01 16.27 -20.36
C LEU A 338 12.50 16.27 -20.58
N VAL A 339 11.74 16.71 -19.57
CA VAL A 339 10.29 16.85 -19.69
C VAL A 339 10.01 18.12 -20.50
N ASN A 340 9.61 17.94 -21.75
CA ASN A 340 9.12 19.01 -22.62
C ASN A 340 7.65 19.32 -22.31
N ARG A 341 7.19 20.49 -22.74
CA ARG A 341 5.80 20.93 -22.59
C ARG A 341 4.83 19.83 -23.09
N PRO A 342 3.77 19.48 -22.34
CA PRO A 342 2.75 18.54 -22.80
C PRO A 342 2.08 18.97 -24.10
#